data_AF-A0AAU9SXU0-F1
#
_entry.id   AF-A0AAU9SXU0-F1
#
_cell.length_a   1.000
_cell.length_b   1.000
_cell.length_c   1.000
_cell.angle_alpha   90.00
_cell.angle_beta   90.00
_cell.angle_gamma   90.00
#
_symmetry.space_group_name_H-M   'P 1'
#
loop_
_entity.id
_entity.type
_entity.pdbx_description
1 polymer ?
#
loop_
_entity_poly.entity_id
_entity_poly.type
_entity_poly.pdbx_seq_one_letter_code
_entity_poly.pdbx_strand_id
1 'polypeptide(L)'
;MGRVKIQMRKIEDRQQRNIAFAKRKSGLLKKAYELYTLCDIQIALVLFSPSGKLFLFDAKKRIEETIHEYLELPCYRRGRCFLKNPNHWESMDEIDNQEKLLQRTLDQVRSRKQNLEVESKLFDVLNWPLQPNLEISSME
;
A
#
# COMPACT_ATOMS: atom_id res chain seq x y z
N MET A 1 0.63 -39.11 13.87
CA MET A 1 1.68 -38.08 14.11
C MET A 1 1.02 -36.71 14.25
N GLY A 2 1.40 -35.96 15.29
CA GLY A 2 0.79 -34.66 15.63
C GLY A 2 1.31 -33.47 14.80
N ARG A 3 0.86 -32.26 15.13
CA ARG A 3 1.26 -31.02 14.47
C ARG A 3 2.63 -30.57 14.97
N VAL A 4 3.61 -30.45 14.08
CA VAL A 4 4.97 -29.97 14.40
C VAL A 4 5.10 -28.47 14.09
N LYS A 5 5.76 -27.72 14.97
CA LYS A 5 6.08 -26.30 14.74
C LYS A 5 7.15 -26.18 13.64
N ILE A 6 6.92 -25.30 12.67
CA ILE A 6 7.85 -25.03 11.57
C ILE A 6 8.18 -23.54 11.50
N GLN A 7 9.40 -23.21 11.05
CA GLN A 7 9.83 -21.82 10.86
C GLN A 7 9.09 -21.16 9.68
N MET A 8 8.84 -19.85 9.76
CA MET A 8 8.21 -19.06 8.70
C MET A 8 9.21 -18.65 7.62
N ARG A 9 9.66 -19.63 6.86
CA ARG A 9 10.55 -19.49 5.69
C ARG A 9 10.07 -20.38 4.55
N LYS A 10 10.64 -20.20 3.36
CA LYS A 10 10.37 -21.07 2.21
C LYS A 10 10.74 -22.53 2.59
N ILE A 11 9.85 -23.48 2.26
CA ILE A 11 10.14 -24.90 2.41
C ILE A 11 11.02 -25.30 1.22
N GLU A 12 12.24 -25.77 1.48
CA GLU A 12 13.22 -26.10 0.44
C GLU A 12 12.81 -27.34 -0.35
N ASP A 13 12.47 -28.42 0.36
CA ASP A 13 11.99 -29.66 -0.24
C ASP A 13 10.70 -29.42 -1.03
N ARG A 14 10.75 -29.72 -2.34
CA ARG A 14 9.65 -29.56 -3.28
C ARG A 14 8.43 -30.41 -2.91
N GLN A 15 8.63 -31.65 -2.45
CA GLN A 15 7.52 -32.54 -2.09
C GLN A 15 6.80 -32.03 -0.85
N GLN A 16 7.55 -31.73 0.21
CA GLN A 16 7.00 -31.11 1.43
C GLN A 16 6.33 -29.76 1.14
N ARG A 17 6.91 -28.94 0.25
CA ARG A 17 6.33 -27.65 -0.16
C ARG A 17 4.99 -27.84 -0.86
N ASN A 18 4.86 -28.82 -1.75
CA ASN A 18 3.60 -29.11 -2.44
C ASN A 18 2.52 -29.64 -1.49
N ILE A 19 2.89 -30.54 -0.58
CA ILE A 19 1.98 -31.06 0.46
C ILE A 19 1.53 -29.92 1.39
N ALA A 20 2.47 -29.08 1.83
CA ALA A 20 2.17 -27.92 2.67
C ALA A 20 1.28 -26.91 1.94
N PHE A 21 1.53 -26.63 0.65
CA PHE A 21 0.68 -25.78 -0.16
C PHE A 21 -0.75 -26.32 -0.23
N ALA A 22 -0.94 -27.62 -0.53
CA ALA A 22 -2.26 -28.21 -0.62
C ALA A 22 -3.04 -28.10 0.72
N LYS A 23 -2.38 -28.42 1.84
CA LYS A 23 -2.99 -28.33 3.18
C LYS A 23 -3.29 -26.89 3.59
N ARG A 24 -2.34 -25.98 3.43
CA ARG A 24 -2.49 -24.55 3.81
C ARG A 24 -3.50 -23.84 2.91
N LYS A 25 -3.49 -24.09 1.61
CA LYS A 25 -4.50 -23.59 0.67
C LYS A 25 -5.89 -23.99 1.13
N SER A 26 -6.11 -25.28 1.39
CA SER A 26 -7.41 -25.77 1.85
C SER A 26 -7.85 -25.11 3.17
N GLY A 27 -6.93 -24.94 4.12
CA GLY A 27 -7.22 -24.23 5.37
C GLY A 27 -7.52 -22.73 5.17
N LEU A 28 -6.82 -22.06 4.26
CA LEU A 28 -7.05 -20.66 3.93
C LEU A 28 -8.42 -20.47 3.26
N LEU A 29 -8.77 -21.33 2.30
CA LEU A 29 -10.07 -21.28 1.62
C LEU A 29 -11.23 -21.48 2.61
N LYS A 30 -11.08 -22.41 3.58
CA LYS A 30 -12.09 -22.59 4.63
C LYS A 30 -12.28 -21.32 5.46
N LYS A 31 -11.19 -20.71 5.93
CA LYS A 31 -11.26 -19.46 6.71
C LYS A 31 -11.86 -18.30 5.91
N ALA A 32 -11.52 -18.20 4.62
CA ALA A 32 -12.10 -17.18 3.75
C ALA A 32 -13.63 -17.40 3.61
N TYR A 33 -14.06 -18.64 3.41
CA TYR A 33 -15.47 -18.99 3.34
C TYR A 33 -16.23 -18.71 4.64
N GLU A 34 -15.64 -19.07 5.79
CA GLU A 34 -16.19 -18.75 7.12
C GLU A 34 -16.37 -17.23 7.28
N LEU A 35 -15.35 -16.44 6.95
CA LEU A 35 -15.40 -14.98 7.08
C LEU A 35 -16.44 -14.35 6.15
N TYR A 36 -16.50 -14.79 4.90
CA TYR A 36 -17.55 -14.37 3.97
C TYR A 36 -18.94 -14.67 4.54
N THR A 37 -19.16 -15.89 5.02
CA THR A 37 -20.46 -16.34 5.50
C THR A 37 -20.89 -15.58 6.76
N LEU A 38 -19.96 -15.35 7.70
CA LEU A 38 -20.26 -14.69 8.97
C LEU A 38 -20.46 -13.18 8.84
N CYS A 39 -19.78 -12.53 7.90
CA CYS A 39 -19.76 -11.08 7.79
C CYS A 39 -20.42 -10.53 6.51
N ASP A 40 -20.94 -11.39 5.63
CA ASP A 40 -21.45 -11.06 4.28
C ASP A 40 -20.49 -10.15 3.48
N ILE A 41 -19.20 -10.49 3.46
CA ILE A 41 -18.18 -9.71 2.75
C ILE A 41 -17.71 -10.38 1.46
N GLN A 42 -17.51 -9.62 0.39
CA GLN A 42 -16.91 -10.18 -0.83
C GLN A 42 -15.42 -10.49 -0.62
N ILE A 43 -15.00 -11.70 -0.97
CA ILE A 43 -13.60 -12.14 -0.91
C ILE A 43 -13.21 -12.78 -2.25
N ALA A 44 -12.06 -12.37 -2.78
CA ALA A 44 -11.42 -12.95 -3.95
C ALA A 44 -9.98 -13.37 -3.62
N LEU A 45 -9.59 -14.60 -3.96
CA LEU A 45 -8.23 -15.11 -3.78
C LEU A 45 -7.68 -15.64 -5.11
N VAL A 46 -6.48 -15.18 -5.47
CA VAL A 46 -5.72 -15.65 -6.63
C VAL A 46 -4.44 -16.30 -6.13
N LEU A 47 -4.22 -17.58 -6.44
CA LEU A 47 -3.02 -18.31 -6.03
C LEU A 47 -2.33 -18.95 -7.23
N PHE A 48 -1.04 -18.66 -7.40
CA PHE A 48 -0.17 -19.42 -8.28
C PHE A 48 0.58 -20.46 -7.44
N SER A 49 0.33 -21.74 -7.75
CA SER A 49 1.01 -22.83 -7.07
C SER A 49 2.49 -22.90 -7.42
N PRO A 50 3.30 -23.59 -6.59
CA PRO A 50 4.71 -23.86 -6.91
C PRO A 50 4.92 -24.65 -8.22
N SER A 51 3.85 -25.25 -8.76
CA SER A 51 3.86 -25.99 -10.03
C SER A 51 3.35 -25.15 -11.21
N GLY A 52 3.14 -23.85 -11.03
CA GLY A 52 2.66 -22.92 -12.06
C GLY A 52 1.15 -22.94 -12.32
N LYS A 53 0.41 -23.86 -11.68
CA LYS A 53 -1.06 -23.92 -11.81
C LYS A 53 -1.72 -22.76 -11.09
N LEU A 54 -2.68 -22.13 -11.76
CA LEU A 54 -3.56 -21.10 -11.23
C LEU A 54 -4.70 -21.74 -10.42
N PHE A 55 -4.99 -21.14 -9.27
CA PHE A 55 -6.14 -21.45 -8.44
C PHE A 55 -6.88 -20.16 -8.10
N LEU A 56 -8.18 -20.16 -8.34
CA LEU A 56 -9.07 -19.05 -8.05
C LEU A 56 -10.07 -19.47 -6.98
N PHE A 57 -10.42 -18.54 -6.11
CA PHE A 57 -11.53 -18.69 -5.17
C PHE A 57 -12.30 -17.37 -5.10
N ASP A 58 -13.60 -17.51 -5.17
CA ASP A 58 -14.59 -16.46 -5.14
C ASP A 58 -15.75 -16.88 -4.23
N ALA A 59 -16.32 -15.90 -3.52
CA ALA A 59 -17.27 -16.16 -2.43
C ALA A 59 -18.73 -15.91 -2.85
N LYS A 60 -19.09 -14.69 -3.25
CA LYS A 60 -20.46 -14.29 -3.67
C LYS A 60 -20.55 -14.08 -5.18
N LYS A 61 -19.70 -13.22 -5.72
CA LYS A 61 -19.58 -12.87 -7.14
C LYS A 61 -18.39 -13.57 -7.76
N ARG A 62 -18.42 -13.77 -9.08
CA ARG A 62 -17.25 -14.28 -9.82
C ARG A 62 -16.04 -13.38 -9.58
N ILE A 63 -14.85 -13.97 -9.69
CA ILE A 63 -13.62 -13.25 -9.35
C ILE A 63 -13.41 -12.02 -10.25
N GLU A 64 -13.81 -12.12 -11.52
CA GLU A 64 -13.71 -11.06 -12.53
C GLU A 64 -14.54 -9.83 -12.12
N GLU A 65 -15.77 -10.04 -11.62
CA GLU A 65 -16.64 -8.97 -11.14
C GLU A 65 -16.05 -8.28 -9.91
N THR A 66 -15.47 -9.06 -9.00
CA THR A 66 -14.83 -8.52 -7.79
C THR A 66 -13.61 -7.66 -8.14
N ILE A 67 -12.80 -8.13 -9.09
CA ILE A 67 -11.64 -7.40 -9.59
C ILE A 67 -12.10 -6.14 -10.31
N HIS A 68 -13.15 -6.22 -11.13
CA HIS A 68 -13.73 -5.06 -11.81
C HIS A 68 -14.18 -3.99 -10.81
N GLU A 69 -14.99 -4.37 -9.83
CA GLU A 69 -15.47 -3.47 -8.76
C GLU A 69 -14.30 -2.84 -7.99
N TYR A 70 -13.23 -3.60 -7.72
CA TYR A 70 -12.00 -3.07 -7.13
C TYR A 70 -11.28 -2.06 -8.04
N LEU A 71 -11.23 -2.30 -9.35
CA LEU A 71 -10.57 -1.44 -10.33
C LEU A 71 -11.33 -0.12 -10.58
N GLU A 72 -12.66 -0.15 -10.48
CA GLU A 72 -13.54 1.03 -10.56
C GLU A 72 -13.39 1.96 -9.35
N LEU A 73 -12.88 1.47 -8.21
CA LEU A 73 -12.65 2.33 -7.04
C LEU A 73 -11.63 3.44 -7.36
N PRO A 74 -11.83 4.65 -6.82
CA PRO A 74 -10.83 5.71 -6.90
C PRO A 74 -9.46 5.25 -6.37
N CYS A 75 -8.37 5.70 -6.98
CA CYS A 75 -7.01 5.24 -6.67
C CYS A 75 -6.63 5.37 -5.18
N TYR A 76 -7.12 6.41 -4.50
CA TYR A 76 -6.87 6.63 -3.07
C TYR A 76 -7.52 5.56 -2.17
N ARG A 77 -8.58 4.86 -2.64
CA ARG A 77 -9.19 3.74 -1.90
C ARG A 77 -8.54 2.38 -2.16
N ARG A 78 -7.74 2.25 -3.23
CA ARG A 78 -7.11 0.99 -3.63
C ARG A 78 -5.86 0.63 -2.82
N GLY A 79 -5.39 1.49 -1.90
CA GLY A 79 -4.23 1.24 -1.05
C GLY A 79 -2.87 1.19 -1.78
N ARG A 80 -2.89 1.08 -3.10
CA ARG A 80 -1.77 1.36 -4.01
C ARG A 80 -2.31 2.09 -5.22
N CYS A 81 -1.95 3.37 -5.33
CA CYS A 81 -2.10 4.13 -6.56
C CYS A 81 -1.11 3.54 -7.57
N PHE A 82 -1.45 2.41 -8.18
CA PHE A 82 -0.85 2.06 -9.46
C PHE A 82 -1.34 3.14 -10.42
N LEU A 83 -0.49 4.12 -10.72
CA LEU A 83 -0.66 4.97 -11.88
C LEU A 83 -0.87 3.99 -13.05
N LYS A 84 -2.08 3.95 -13.62
CA LYS A 84 -2.30 3.24 -14.89
C LYS A 84 -1.21 3.74 -15.84
N ASN A 85 -0.53 2.83 -16.54
CA ASN A 85 0.40 3.24 -17.59
C ASN A 85 -0.33 4.24 -18.50
N PRO A 86 0.21 5.45 -18.75
CA PRO A 86 -0.46 6.47 -19.58
C PRO A 86 -0.91 5.95 -20.95
N ASN A 87 -0.28 4.89 -21.44
CA ASN A 87 -0.60 4.25 -22.73
C ASN A 87 -1.83 3.32 -22.67
N HIS A 88 -2.50 3.17 -21.52
CA HIS A 88 -3.69 2.32 -21.31
C HIS A 88 -4.92 3.14 -20.87
N TRP A 89 -4.94 4.44 -21.14
CA TRP A 89 -6.11 5.28 -20.89
C TRP A 89 -7.05 5.20 -22.10
N GLU A 90 -8.30 4.80 -21.85
CA GLU A 90 -9.24 4.45 -22.93
C GLU A 90 -10.17 5.61 -23.28
N SER A 91 -10.20 6.69 -22.48
CA SER A 91 -11.05 7.87 -22.70
C SER A 91 -10.38 9.17 -22.25
N MET A 92 -10.65 10.26 -22.98
CA MET A 92 -10.18 11.63 -22.67
C MET A 92 -10.60 12.06 -21.25
N ASP A 93 -11.81 11.70 -20.82
CA ASP A 93 -12.30 12.03 -19.48
C ASP A 93 -11.47 11.36 -18.37
N GLU A 94 -10.95 10.15 -18.61
CA GLU A 94 -10.06 9.48 -17.64
C GLU A 94 -8.74 10.25 -17.52
N ILE A 95 -8.20 10.72 -18.66
CA ILE A 95 -6.94 11.47 -18.74
C ILE A 95 -7.07 12.78 -17.97
N ASP A 96 -8.12 13.57 -18.28
CA ASP A 96 -8.37 14.87 -17.66
C ASP A 96 -8.56 14.74 -16.14
N ASN A 97 -9.22 13.67 -15.69
CA ASN A 97 -9.42 13.42 -14.27
C ASN A 97 -8.12 13.04 -13.56
N GLN A 98 -7.23 12.26 -14.21
CA GLN A 98 -5.90 11.95 -13.67
C GLN A 98 -5.00 13.19 -13.63
N GLU A 99 -5.01 14.00 -14.69
CA GLU A 99 -4.25 15.25 -14.74
C GLU A 99 -4.66 16.19 -13.61
N LYS A 100 -5.97 16.42 -13.43
CA LYS A 100 -6.49 17.24 -12.32
C LYS A 100 -6.09 16.70 -10.95
N LEU A 101 -6.08 15.39 -10.77
CA LEU A 101 -5.67 14.77 -9.51
C LEU A 101 -4.17 14.96 -9.23
N LEU A 102 -3.33 14.71 -10.24
CA LEU A 102 -1.88 14.90 -10.15
C LEU A 102 -1.53 16.36 -9.87
N GLN A 103 -2.22 17.29 -10.54
CA GLN A 103 -2.01 18.72 -10.34
C GLN A 103 -2.34 19.14 -8.90
N ARG A 104 -3.50 18.73 -8.37
CA ARG A 104 -3.88 18.98 -6.97
C ARG A 104 -2.86 18.43 -5.98
N THR A 105 -2.33 17.23 -6.26
CA THR A 105 -1.34 16.58 -5.41
C THR A 105 -0.01 17.34 -5.46
N LEU A 106 0.41 17.78 -6.64
CA LEU A 106 1.63 18.58 -6.83
C LEU A 106 1.53 19.92 -6.08
N ASP A 107 0.37 20.58 -6.14
CA ASP A 107 0.13 21.84 -5.44
C ASP A 107 0.21 21.67 -3.92
N GLN A 108 -0.38 20.60 -3.37
CA GLN A 108 -0.26 20.26 -1.95
C GLN A 108 1.20 20.05 -1.51
N VAL A 109 1.98 19.33 -2.32
CA VAL A 109 3.41 19.08 -2.04
C VAL A 109 4.20 20.39 -2.09
N ARG A 110 3.93 21.25 -3.08
CA ARG A 110 4.58 22.57 -3.20
C ARG A 110 4.26 23.48 -2.01
N SER A 111 3.00 23.56 -1.61
CA SER A 111 2.61 24.32 -0.42
C SER A 111 3.30 23.79 0.83
N ARG A 112 3.36 22.46 1.02
CA ARG A 112 4.07 21.91 2.18
C ARG A 112 5.57 22.22 2.14
N LYS A 113 6.20 22.16 0.97
CA LYS A 113 7.60 22.53 0.79
C LYS A 113 7.85 23.99 1.19
N GLN A 114 7.01 24.91 0.72
CA GLN A 114 7.11 26.33 1.08
C GLN A 114 6.96 26.56 2.58
N ASN A 115 5.98 25.90 3.21
CA ASN A 115 5.78 26.01 4.66
C ASN A 115 7.02 25.52 5.43
N LEU A 116 7.61 24.40 5.01
CA LEU A 116 8.84 23.88 5.61
C LEU A 116 10.04 24.81 5.40
N GLU A 117 10.15 25.46 4.24
CA GLU A 117 11.19 26.47 3.98
C GLU A 117 11.02 27.69 4.90
N VAL A 118 9.78 28.13 5.16
CA VAL A 118 9.48 29.21 6.09
C VAL A 118 9.76 28.78 7.53
N GLU A 119 9.32 27.59 7.94
CA GLU A 119 9.58 27.01 9.27
C GLU A 119 11.09 26.89 9.52
N SER A 120 11.88 26.43 8.54
CA SER A 120 13.34 26.35 8.64
C SER A 120 13.96 27.74 8.82
N LYS A 121 13.56 28.73 8.02
CA LYS A 121 14.08 30.11 8.13
C LYS A 121 13.70 30.76 9.46
N LEU A 122 12.49 30.50 9.96
CA LEU A 122 12.05 30.99 11.27
C LEU A 122 12.84 30.36 12.41
N PHE A 123 13.18 29.08 12.31
CA PHE A 123 14.05 28.40 13.26
C PHE A 123 15.46 28.99 13.27
N ASP A 124 16.04 29.29 12.11
CA ASP A 124 17.37 29.93 11.98
C ASP A 124 17.38 31.35 12.57
N VAL A 125 16.27 32.10 12.44
CA VAL A 125 16.12 33.45 13.02
C VAL A 125 15.93 33.39 14.54
N LEU A 126 15.17 32.41 15.04
CA LEU A 126 14.87 32.26 16.48
C LEU A 126 16.04 31.67 17.29
N ASN A 127 16.96 30.94 16.65
CA ASN A 127 18.15 30.34 17.29
C ASN A 127 19.49 30.97 16.86
N TRP A 128 19.48 32.21 16.35
CA TRP A 128 20.69 33.00 16.15
C TRP A 128 21.48 33.11 17.48
N PRO A 129 22.80 32.89 17.52
CA PRO A 129 23.52 32.75 18.78
C PRO A 129 23.47 34.07 19.55
N LEU A 130 22.99 33.99 20.80
CA LEU A 130 23.23 35.01 21.81
C LEU A 130 24.75 35.13 22.00
N GLN A 131 25.42 36.01 21.25
CA GLN A 131 26.79 36.38 21.55
C GLN A 131 26.81 37.39 22.72
N PRO A 132 27.78 37.25 23.63
CA PRO A 132 27.75 37.88 24.96
C PRO A 132 28.09 39.36 24.86
N ASN A 133 27.27 40.19 25.50
CA ASN A 133 27.55 41.61 25.60
C ASN A 133 28.62 41.90 26.66
N LEU A 134 29.53 42.80 26.28
CA LEU A 134 30.22 43.83 27.08
C LEU A 134 31.54 43.43 27.77
N GLU A 135 32.64 43.65 27.04
CA GLU A 135 33.85 44.26 27.64
C GLU A 135 33.45 45.61 28.25
N ILE A 136 33.35 45.66 29.57
CA ILE A 136 33.41 46.92 30.32
C ILE A 136 34.90 47.25 30.43
N SER A 137 35.39 48.08 29.51
CA SER A 137 36.60 48.87 29.75
C SER A 137 36.23 49.95 30.77
N SER A 138 36.38 49.61 32.05
CA SER A 138 36.41 50.60 33.13
C SER A 138 37.78 51.26 33.12
N MET A 139 37.76 52.58 33.00
CA MET A 139 38.86 53.49 33.32
C MET A 139 39.45 53.14 34.70
N GLU A 140 40.75 52.84 34.73
CA GLU A 140 41.75 53.35 35.69
C GLU A 140 43.16 53.09 35.14
#